data_AF-A0A958YKA8-F1
#
_entry.id   AF-A0A958YKA8-F1
#
_cell.length_a   1.000
_cell.length_b   1.000
_cell.length_c   1.000
_cell.angle_alpha   90.00
_cell.angle_beta   90.00
_cell.angle_gamma   90.00
#
_symmetry.space_group_name_H-M   'P 1'
#
loop_
_entity.id
_entity.type
_entity.pdbx_description
1 polymer ?
#
loop_
_entity_poly.entity_id
_entity_poly.type
_entity_poly.pdbx_seq_one_letter_code
_entity_poly.pdbx_strand_id
1 'polypeptide(L)'
;DTVISQGNKSYLDNLINYNKILSQRNALLKYFALNNTFNSQTLQVYNEQLQTYGTEIFKTRYEFLETFIPIFKLRYNAISNHNEEVNLSYKSDLFDGELVALLKENINKDKALQYTSVGIHKDDLNFEIDTFPIKKFGSQG
;
A
#
# COMPACT_ATOMS: atom_id res chain seq x y z
N ASP A 1 5.28 7.70 -2.48
CA ASP A 1 4.68 8.56 -1.43
C ASP A 1 5.27 9.95 -1.38
N THR A 2 6.53 10.13 -0.96
CA THR A 2 7.11 11.47 -0.76
C THR A 2 6.93 12.41 -1.96
N VAL A 3 7.20 11.92 -3.17
CA VAL A 3 7.04 12.70 -4.42
C VAL A 3 5.59 13.14 -4.63
N ILE A 4 4.62 12.24 -4.44
CA ILE A 4 3.19 12.55 -4.60
C ILE A 4 2.76 13.55 -3.51
N SER A 5 3.16 13.34 -2.26
CA SER A 5 2.80 14.19 -1.13
C SER A 5 3.31 15.63 -1.24
N GLN A 6 4.46 15.85 -1.89
CA GLN A 6 4.99 17.21 -2.12
C GLN A 6 4.12 18.03 -3.09
N GLY A 7 3.50 17.37 -4.07
CA GLY A 7 2.66 18.02 -5.09
C GLY A 7 1.16 17.92 -4.84
N ASN A 8 0.71 17.05 -3.93
CA ASN A 8 -0.70 16.77 -3.68
C ASN A 8 -0.98 16.75 -2.16
N LYS A 9 -1.53 17.87 -1.66
CA LYS A 9 -1.90 18.01 -0.24
C LYS A 9 -3.00 17.03 0.18
N SER A 10 -4.00 16.81 -0.67
CA SER A 10 -5.08 15.86 -0.36
C SER A 10 -4.56 14.43 -0.21
N TYR A 11 -3.60 14.03 -1.04
CA TYR A 11 -2.92 12.74 -0.91
C TYR A 11 -2.18 12.62 0.41
N LEU A 12 -1.41 13.65 0.80
CA LEU A 12 -0.71 13.67 2.08
C LEU A 12 -1.69 13.55 3.26
N ASP A 13 -2.77 14.30 3.25
CA ASP A 13 -3.81 14.26 4.29
C ASP A 13 -4.46 12.86 4.36
N ASN A 14 -4.78 12.26 3.21
CA ASN A 14 -5.31 10.90 3.14
C ASN A 14 -4.32 9.88 3.70
N LEU A 15 -3.03 9.98 3.35
CA LEU A 15 -1.99 9.07 3.83
C LEU A 15 -1.78 9.17 5.35
N ILE A 16 -1.78 10.39 5.90
CA ILE A 16 -1.68 10.61 7.34
C ILE A 16 -2.89 9.99 8.06
N ASN A 17 -4.10 10.24 7.57
CA ASN A 17 -5.32 9.70 8.16
C ASN A 17 -5.38 8.17 8.05
N TYR A 18 -5.05 7.61 6.89
CA TYR A 18 -4.98 6.16 6.69
C TYR A 18 -4.05 5.51 7.73
N ASN A 19 -2.83 6.02 7.89
CA ASN A 19 -1.86 5.47 8.84
C ASN A 19 -2.33 5.58 10.30
N LYS A 20 -3.00 6.68 10.65
CA LYS A 20 -3.61 6.86 11.98
C LYS A 20 -4.70 5.82 12.25
N ILE A 21 -5.63 5.64 11.32
CA ILE A 21 -6.72 4.66 11.43
C ILE A 21 -6.17 3.22 11.44
N LEU A 22 -5.15 2.93 10.63
CA LEU A 22 -4.47 1.64 10.62
C LEU A 22 -3.86 1.30 11.99
N SER A 23 -3.16 2.26 12.59
CA SER A 23 -2.59 2.11 13.93
C SER A 23 -3.67 1.83 14.98
N GLN A 24 -4.79 2.56 14.94
CA GLN A 24 -5.93 2.34 15.83
C GLN A 24 -6.59 0.97 15.64
N ARG A 25 -6.80 0.54 14.39
CA ARG A 25 -7.31 -0.81 14.07
C ARG A 25 -6.38 -1.89 14.62
N ASN A 26 -5.07 -1.74 14.45
CA ASN A 26 -4.08 -2.69 14.96
C ASN A 26 -4.04 -2.72 16.49
N ALA A 27 -4.19 -1.57 17.15
CA ALA A 27 -4.32 -1.51 18.61
C ALA A 27 -5.59 -2.25 19.09
N LEU A 28 -6.71 -2.12 18.38
CA LEU A 28 -7.94 -2.84 18.68
C LEU A 28 -7.79 -4.36 18.51
N LEU A 29 -7.12 -4.81 17.45
CA LEU A 29 -6.82 -6.24 17.25
C LEU A 29 -5.97 -6.82 18.39
N LYS A 30 -4.95 -6.08 18.85
CA LYS A 30 -4.15 -6.46 20.01
C LYS A 30 -4.98 -6.49 21.29
N TYR A 31 -5.85 -5.51 21.49
CA TYR A 31 -6.76 -5.47 22.63
C TYR A 31 -7.69 -6.70 22.66
N PHE A 32 -8.26 -7.08 21.51
CA PHE A 32 -9.09 -8.29 21.38
C PHE A 32 -8.34 -9.56 21.78
N ALA A 33 -7.10 -9.71 21.31
CA ALA A 33 -6.25 -10.84 21.66
C ALA A 33 -5.93 -10.88 23.17
N LEU A 34 -5.54 -9.74 23.77
CA LEU A 34 -5.16 -9.67 25.18
C LEU A 34 -6.34 -9.94 26.13
N ASN A 35 -7.54 -9.53 25.75
CA ASN A 35 -8.74 -9.60 26.61
C ASN A 35 -9.67 -10.76 26.26
N ASN A 36 -9.29 -11.64 25.34
CA ASN A 36 -10.12 -12.75 24.86
C ASN A 36 -11.54 -12.30 24.44
N THR A 37 -11.63 -11.16 23.77
CA THR A 37 -12.90 -10.53 23.37
C THR A 37 -12.88 -10.14 21.90
N PHE A 38 -14.04 -9.93 21.30
CA PHE A 38 -14.15 -9.49 19.91
C PHE A 38 -15.42 -8.68 19.68
N ASN A 39 -15.27 -7.50 19.10
CA ASN A 39 -16.39 -6.66 18.67
C ASN A 39 -16.24 -6.31 17.18
N SER A 40 -17.05 -6.97 16.35
CA SER A 40 -17.04 -6.76 14.90
C SER A 40 -17.57 -5.39 14.47
N GLN A 41 -18.52 -4.82 15.21
CA GLN A 41 -19.12 -3.52 14.89
C GLN A 41 -18.11 -2.39 15.08
N THR A 42 -17.37 -2.39 16.19
CA THR A 42 -16.30 -1.41 16.42
C THR A 42 -15.20 -1.55 15.37
N LEU A 43 -14.84 -2.79 14.99
CA LEU A 43 -13.83 -3.01 13.96
C LEU A 43 -14.29 -2.53 12.57
N GLN A 44 -15.57 -2.69 12.25
CA GLN A 44 -16.17 -2.28 10.98
C GLN A 44 -16.04 -0.77 10.74
N VAL A 45 -16.15 0.05 11.79
CA VAL A 45 -15.95 1.51 11.70
C VAL A 45 -14.53 1.86 11.21
N TYR A 46 -13.52 1.10 11.63
CA TYR A 46 -12.15 1.29 11.12
C TYR A 46 -12.01 0.76 9.68
N ASN A 47 -12.66 -0.34 9.34
CA ASN A 47 -12.63 -0.87 7.97
C ASN A 47 -13.19 0.13 6.95
N GLU A 48 -14.29 0.81 7.28
CA GLU A 48 -14.90 1.83 6.41
C GLU A 48 -14.01 3.06 6.25
N GLN A 49 -13.37 3.52 7.33
CA GLN A 49 -12.41 4.61 7.24
C GLN A 49 -11.17 4.24 6.43
N LEU A 50 -10.63 3.03 6.61
CA LEU A 50 -9.52 2.52 5.80
C LEU A 50 -9.91 2.40 4.33
N GLN A 51 -11.11 1.92 4.02
CA GLN A 51 -11.64 1.87 2.65
C GLN A 51 -11.62 3.26 2.01
N THR A 52 -12.17 4.27 2.68
CA THR A 52 -12.24 5.63 2.15
C THR A 52 -10.86 6.19 1.82
N TYR A 53 -9.92 6.19 2.78
CA TYR A 53 -8.60 6.77 2.53
C TYR A 53 -7.73 5.87 1.64
N GLY A 54 -7.80 4.56 1.83
CA GLY A 54 -6.98 3.58 1.10
C GLY A 54 -7.30 3.57 -0.39
N THR A 55 -8.58 3.68 -0.75
CA THR A 55 -9.01 3.72 -2.17
C THR A 55 -8.46 4.95 -2.88
N GLU A 56 -8.55 6.13 -2.28
CA GLU A 56 -8.03 7.37 -2.86
C GLU A 56 -6.51 7.36 -3.01
N ILE A 57 -5.80 6.80 -2.01
CA ILE A 57 -4.34 6.61 -2.06
C ILE A 57 -3.95 5.68 -3.20
N PHE A 58 -4.59 4.51 -3.28
CA PHE A 58 -4.33 3.52 -4.34
C PHE A 58 -4.56 4.11 -5.72
N LYS A 59 -5.69 4.80 -5.93
CA LYS A 59 -6.01 5.45 -7.20
C LYS A 59 -4.95 6.50 -7.58
N THR A 60 -4.56 7.35 -6.64
CA THR A 60 -3.53 8.37 -6.89
C THR A 60 -2.17 7.74 -7.23
N ARG A 61 -1.78 6.66 -6.52
CA ARG A 61 -0.54 5.92 -6.81
C ARG A 61 -0.59 5.27 -8.19
N TYR A 62 -1.71 4.65 -8.53
CA TYR A 62 -1.92 4.02 -9.83
C TYR A 62 -1.78 5.05 -10.97
N GLU A 63 -2.51 6.17 -10.91
CA GLU A 63 -2.46 7.24 -11.91
C GLU A 63 -1.06 7.86 -12.03
N PHE A 64 -0.38 8.07 -10.89
CA PHE A 64 1.00 8.54 -10.87
C PHE A 64 1.93 7.58 -11.61
N LEU A 65 1.83 6.27 -11.32
CA LEU A 65 2.71 5.26 -11.90
C LEU A 65 2.44 5.00 -13.38
N GLU A 66 1.18 5.06 -13.82
CA GLU A 66 0.80 5.01 -15.24
C GLU A 66 1.51 6.11 -16.06
N THR A 67 1.66 7.30 -15.47
CA THR A 67 2.36 8.42 -16.12
C THR A 67 3.88 8.33 -15.96
N PHE A 68 4.35 7.91 -14.78
CA PHE A 68 5.75 7.92 -14.41
C PHE A 68 6.55 6.80 -15.10
N ILE A 69 6.02 5.58 -15.17
CA ILE A 69 6.75 4.41 -15.66
C ILE A 69 7.22 4.58 -17.11
N PRO A 70 6.40 5.05 -18.07
CA PRO A 70 6.85 5.26 -19.45
C PRO A 70 7.99 6.27 -19.55
N ILE A 71 7.90 7.37 -18.79
CA ILE A 71 8.92 8.42 -18.76
C ILE A 71 10.22 7.86 -18.18
N PHE A 72 10.12 7.12 -17.08
CA PHE A 72 11.27 6.48 -16.45
C PHE A 72 11.97 5.52 -17.41
N LYS A 73 11.22 4.63 -18.08
CA LYS A 73 11.77 3.67 -19.05
C LYS A 73 12.51 4.37 -20.19
N LEU A 74 11.93 5.42 -20.76
CA LEU A 74 12.56 6.21 -21.83
C LEU A 74 13.88 6.83 -21.37
N ARG A 75 13.90 7.42 -20.17
CA ARG A 75 15.10 8.05 -19.61
C ARG A 75 16.19 7.03 -19.28
N TYR A 76 15.82 5.90 -18.68
CA TYR A 76 16.77 4.84 -18.34
C TYR A 76 17.41 4.22 -19.57
N ASN A 77 16.62 3.95 -20.61
CA ASN A 77 17.10 3.39 -21.87
C ASN A 77 18.13 4.32 -22.56
N ALA A 78 17.90 5.64 -22.52
CA ALA A 78 18.87 6.62 -23.01
C ALA A 78 20.19 6.64 -22.21
N ILE A 79 20.15 6.39 -20.90
CA ILE A 79 21.34 6.39 -20.02
C ILE A 79 22.13 5.10 -20.16
N SER A 80 21.45 3.95 -20.29
CA SER A 80 22.07 2.64 -20.45
C SER A 80 22.59 2.37 -21.87
N ASN A 81 22.53 3.34 -22.77
CA ASN A 81 22.83 3.18 -24.20
C ASN A 81 22.07 2.00 -24.85
N HIS A 82 20.81 1.78 -24.43
CA HIS A 82 19.95 0.69 -24.91
C HIS A 82 20.47 -0.73 -24.59
N ASN A 83 21.38 -0.88 -23.62
CA ASN A 83 21.96 -2.18 -23.27
C ASN A 83 21.18 -2.94 -22.19
N GLU A 84 20.26 -2.28 -21.50
CA GLU A 84 19.49 -2.86 -20.39
C GLU A 84 18.00 -2.54 -20.56
N GLU A 85 17.13 -3.54 -20.35
CA GLU A 85 15.68 -3.35 -20.30
C GLU A 85 15.21 -3.26 -18.84
N VAL A 86 14.50 -2.17 -18.53
CA VAL A 86 14.00 -1.93 -17.17
C VAL A 86 12.48 -2.07 -17.08
N ASN A 87 12.01 -2.75 -16.03
CA ASN A 87 10.59 -2.95 -15.75
C ASN A 87 10.25 -2.53 -14.32
N LEU A 88 9.10 -1.85 -14.19
CA LEU A 88 8.51 -1.41 -12.94
C LEU A 88 7.09 -1.94 -12.88
N SER A 89 6.72 -2.64 -11.81
CA SER A 89 5.34 -3.12 -11.62
C SER A 89 4.82 -2.77 -10.23
N TYR A 90 3.70 -2.07 -10.19
CA TYR A 90 3.00 -1.77 -8.95
C TYR A 90 2.23 -3.02 -8.47
N LYS A 91 2.42 -3.38 -7.21
CA LYS A 91 1.71 -4.46 -6.53
C LYS A 91 0.90 -3.88 -5.39
N SER A 92 -0.38 -4.21 -5.36
CA SER A 92 -1.30 -3.80 -4.31
C SER A 92 -2.40 -4.85 -4.16
N ASP A 93 -2.84 -5.10 -2.93
CA ASP A 93 -4.00 -5.96 -2.68
C ASP A 93 -5.28 -5.36 -3.29
N LEU A 94 -5.33 -4.03 -3.49
CA LEU A 94 -6.52 -3.34 -4.00
C LEU A 94 -6.76 -3.58 -5.51
N PHE A 95 -5.84 -4.27 -6.20
CA PHE A 95 -6.16 -4.82 -7.52
C PHE A 95 -7.14 -6.00 -7.45
N ASP A 96 -7.19 -6.72 -6.32
CA ASP A 96 -8.02 -7.90 -6.14
C ASP A 96 -9.43 -7.58 -5.61
N GLY A 97 -9.69 -6.32 -5.22
CA GLY A 97 -11.02 -5.88 -4.83
C GLY A 97 -11.05 -4.66 -3.91
N GLU A 98 -12.25 -4.30 -3.46
CA GLU A 98 -12.43 -3.23 -2.48
C GLU A 98 -11.78 -3.60 -1.14
N LEU A 99 -11.03 -2.66 -0.57
CA LEU A 99 -10.32 -2.88 0.69
C LEU A 99 -11.25 -3.32 1.84
N VAL A 100 -12.49 -2.81 1.92
CA VAL A 100 -13.46 -3.25 2.93
C VAL A 100 -13.82 -4.74 2.82
N ALA A 101 -13.90 -5.28 1.60
CA ALA A 101 -14.15 -6.69 1.36
C ALA A 101 -12.92 -7.52 1.74
N LEU A 102 -11.74 -7.11 1.28
CA LEU A 102 -10.47 -7.77 1.60
C LEU A 102 -10.21 -7.82 3.11
N LEU A 103 -10.51 -6.73 3.85
CA LEU A 103 -10.38 -6.66 5.31
C LEU A 103 -11.34 -7.61 6.02
N LYS A 104 -12.55 -7.83 5.47
CA LYS A 104 -13.52 -8.79 6.01
C LYS A 104 -13.06 -10.23 5.77
N GLU A 105 -12.59 -10.53 4.57
CA GLU A 105 -12.08 -11.86 4.20
C GLU A 105 -10.85 -12.26 5.04
N ASN A 106 -9.97 -11.30 5.33
CA ASN A 106 -8.73 -11.53 6.08
C ASN A 106 -8.88 -11.42 7.60
N ILE A 107 -10.09 -11.26 8.14
CA ILE A 107 -10.29 -11.00 9.58
C ILE A 107 -9.68 -12.08 10.49
N ASN A 108 -9.80 -13.35 10.13
CA ASN A 108 -9.26 -14.44 10.95
C ASN A 108 -7.73 -14.42 10.99
N LYS A 109 -7.10 -14.09 9.85
CA LYS A 109 -5.66 -13.90 9.74
C LYS A 109 -5.20 -12.69 10.56
N ASP A 110 -5.90 -11.56 10.45
CA ASP A 110 -5.61 -10.34 11.19
C ASP A 110 -5.72 -10.54 12.71
N LYS A 111 -6.71 -11.31 13.17
CA LYS A 111 -6.85 -11.68 14.59
C LYS A 111 -5.66 -12.49 15.10
N ALA A 112 -5.19 -13.46 14.30
CA ALA A 112 -4.04 -14.29 14.66
C ALA A 112 -2.74 -13.48 14.66
N LEU A 113 -2.56 -12.59 13.68
CA LEU A 113 -1.39 -11.74 13.53
C LEU A 113 -1.37 -10.53 14.47
N GLN A 114 -2.55 -10.10 14.95
CA GLN A 114 -2.74 -8.89 15.76
C GLN A 114 -2.33 -7.60 15.03
N TYR A 115 -2.40 -7.62 13.69
CA TYR A 115 -2.25 -6.47 12.81
C TYR A 115 -3.00 -6.71 11.49
N THR A 116 -3.27 -5.62 10.79
CA THR A 116 -3.94 -5.60 9.49
C THR A 116 -3.02 -6.18 8.43
N SER A 117 -3.44 -7.24 7.75
CA SER A 117 -2.59 -7.98 6.80
C SER A 117 -2.76 -7.57 5.34
N VAL A 118 -3.76 -6.75 5.02
CA VAL A 118 -4.09 -6.30 3.65
C VAL A 118 -4.32 -4.79 3.57
N GLY A 119 -3.96 -4.19 2.43
CA GLY A 119 -4.22 -2.80 2.08
C GLY A 119 -2.97 -2.01 1.68
N ILE A 120 -3.11 -0.72 1.42
CA ILE A 120 -2.06 0.09 0.77
C ILE A 120 -0.73 0.22 1.53
N HIS A 121 -0.67 -0.18 2.80
CA HIS A 121 0.55 -0.25 3.60
C HIS A 121 1.37 -1.52 3.33
N LYS A 122 0.82 -2.45 2.54
CA LYS A 122 1.45 -3.69 2.07
C LYS A 122 1.92 -3.60 0.62
N ASP A 123 1.54 -2.53 -0.07
CA ASP A 123 1.91 -2.28 -1.45
C ASP A 123 3.42 -2.34 -1.69
N ASP A 124 3.78 -2.70 -2.92
CA ASP A 124 5.17 -2.76 -3.36
C ASP A 124 5.33 -2.24 -4.80
N LEU A 125 6.54 -1.79 -5.13
CA LEU A 125 6.95 -1.45 -6.49
C LEU A 125 8.12 -2.34 -6.85
N ASN A 126 7.85 -3.39 -7.64
CA ASN A 126 8.89 -4.31 -8.08
C ASN A 126 9.69 -3.68 -9.21
N PHE A 127 11.00 -3.83 -9.13
CA PHE A 127 11.95 -3.32 -10.11
C PHE A 127 12.78 -4.46 -10.69
N GLU A 128 12.82 -4.54 -12.00
CA GLU A 128 13.55 -5.58 -12.74
C GLU A 128 14.45 -4.94 -13.80
N ILE A 129 15.65 -5.48 -13.96
CA ILE A 129 16.55 -5.21 -15.10
C ILE A 129 16.82 -6.53 -15.81
N ASP A 130 16.64 -6.55 -17.12
CA ASP A 130 16.82 -7.72 -17.98
C ASP A 130 16.13 -8.97 -17.42
N THR A 131 14.90 -8.80 -16.91
CA THR A 131 14.05 -9.83 -16.24
C THR A 131 14.52 -10.29 -14.87
N PHE A 132 15.65 -9.79 -14.36
CA PHE A 132 16.12 -10.08 -13.01
C PHE A 132 15.62 -9.04 -12.01
N PRO A 133 15.01 -9.45 -10.89
CA PRO A 133 14.61 -8.51 -9.85
C PRO A 133 15.85 -7.87 -9.25
N ILE A 134 15.89 -6.54 -9.20
CA ILE A 134 16.89 -5.87 -8.38
C ILE A 134 16.49 -6.11 -6.94
N LYS A 135 17.33 -6.84 -6.21
CA LYS A 135 17.18 -6.94 -4.76
C LYS A 135 17.05 -5.52 -4.21
N LYS A 136 15.94 -5.26 -3.51
CA LYS A 136 15.78 -4.03 -2.71
C LYS A 136 17.08 -3.85 -1.93
N PHE A 137 17.89 -2.86 -2.30
CA PHE A 137 18.93 -2.36 -1.43
C PHE A 137 18.20 -1.71 -0.25
N GLY A 138 17.84 -2.55 0.72
CA GLY A 138 17.24 -2.11 1.96
C GLY A 138 18.27 -1.32 2.74
N SER A 139 17.84 -0.17 3.23
CA SER A 139 18.40 0.50 4.41
C SER A 139 19.90 0.81 4.35
N GLN A 140 20.27 1.84 3.59
CA GLN A 140 21.19 2.83 4.12
C GLN A 140 20.44 4.16 4.19
N GLY A 141 20.09 4.55 5.41
CA GLY A 141 19.21 5.65 5.77
C GLY A 141 18.39 5.30 6.99
#